data_AF-A0A381ULR6-F1
#
_entry.id   AF-A0A381ULR6-F1
#
_cell.length_a   1.000
_cell.length_b   1.000
_cell.length_c   1.000
_cell.angle_alpha   90.00
_cell.angle_beta   90.00
_cell.angle_gamma   90.00
#
_symmetry.space_group_name_H-M   'P 1'
#
loop_
_entity.id
_entity.type
_entity.pdbx_description
1 polymer ?
#
loop_
_entity_poly.entity_id
_entity_poly.type
_entity_poly.pdbx_seq_one_letter_code
_entity_poly.pdbx_strand_id
1 'polypeptide(L)'
;LQYSYNIDDIAREPIIAPYNFPILKTKEKLEEDLNNSLKAEPFIFNRKQEIVDNQSSNLSSFFLLANDIRLANKDLLNSRNLVYDYRYTDKFQEAKSIASSDSASLSQKVIEFYKLYSFAKDKEDWNKFLMPVSQGGPQYSLKEFQKDILQICRNRWAIGILDINESIIVSNQLAVDNGDIPTLYSLSELDDLNEAWTEARKEITSIYNDEGDIRRELGYDLIVEFMIPNLIY
;
A
#
# COMPACT_ATOMS: atom_id res chain seq x y z
N LEU A 1 -51.83 -41.37 -36.55
CA LEU A 1 -51.28 -42.36 -37.49
C LEU A 1 -50.13 -43.07 -36.77
N GLN A 2 -50.37 -44.28 -36.31
CA GLN A 2 -49.41 -45.07 -35.55
C GLN A 2 -48.70 -45.97 -36.58
N TYR A 3 -47.42 -45.72 -36.84
CA TYR A 3 -46.67 -46.51 -37.80
C TYR A 3 -46.36 -47.89 -37.18
N SER A 4 -46.88 -48.97 -37.78
CA SER A 4 -46.51 -50.34 -37.42
C SER A 4 -45.55 -50.89 -38.47
N TYR A 5 -44.27 -50.94 -38.15
CA TYR A 5 -43.25 -51.57 -38.99
C TYR A 5 -43.01 -52.99 -38.50
N ASN A 6 -42.89 -53.95 -39.42
CA ASN A 6 -42.49 -55.32 -39.12
C ASN A 6 -40.98 -55.50 -39.31
N ILE A 7 -40.43 -56.57 -38.72
CA ILE A 7 -39.05 -56.99 -39.00
C ILE A 7 -38.94 -57.26 -40.51
N ASP A 8 -37.95 -56.64 -41.15
CA ASP A 8 -37.66 -56.60 -42.61
C ASP A 8 -38.33 -55.49 -43.46
N ASP A 9 -39.04 -54.53 -42.84
CA ASP A 9 -39.52 -53.35 -43.58
C ASP A 9 -38.40 -52.30 -43.79
N ILE A 10 -38.17 -51.90 -45.05
CA ILE A 10 -37.25 -50.81 -45.40
C ILE A 10 -37.99 -49.47 -45.26
N ALA A 11 -37.61 -48.67 -44.26
CA ALA A 11 -38.18 -47.35 -44.03
C ALA A 11 -37.85 -46.37 -45.17
N ARG A 12 -38.87 -45.64 -45.67
CA ARG A 12 -38.75 -44.68 -46.79
C ARG A 12 -38.31 -43.27 -46.35
N GLU A 13 -38.35 -42.98 -45.06
CA GLU A 13 -37.93 -41.72 -44.45
C GLU A 13 -36.90 -42.00 -43.36
N PRO A 14 -35.88 -41.13 -43.16
CA PRO A 14 -34.89 -41.33 -42.12
C PRO A 14 -35.56 -41.31 -40.74
N ILE A 15 -35.58 -42.46 -40.07
CA ILE A 15 -36.04 -42.57 -38.69
C ILE A 15 -34.93 -42.00 -37.79
N ILE A 16 -35.08 -40.73 -37.40
CA ILE A 16 -34.24 -40.12 -36.37
C ILE A 16 -34.77 -40.61 -35.03
N ALA A 17 -34.08 -41.57 -34.41
CA ALA A 17 -34.37 -41.95 -33.05
C ALA A 17 -34.27 -40.71 -32.14
N PRO A 18 -35.24 -40.45 -31.24
CA PRO A 18 -35.05 -39.45 -30.20
C PRO A 18 -33.99 -39.97 -29.22
N TYR A 19 -32.71 -39.76 -29.53
CA TYR A 19 -31.62 -40.03 -28.60
C TYR A 19 -31.60 -38.90 -27.58
N ASN A 20 -32.11 -39.18 -26.39
CA ASN A 20 -31.75 -38.44 -25.20
C ASN A 20 -30.43 -39.05 -24.71
N PHE A 21 -29.29 -38.41 -24.97
CA PHE A 21 -28.04 -38.86 -24.38
C PHE A 21 -28.17 -38.75 -22.85
N PRO A 22 -28.16 -39.86 -22.08
CA PRO A 22 -28.09 -39.74 -20.64
C PRO A 22 -26.80 -39.01 -20.29
N ILE A 23 -26.83 -38.11 -19.31
CA ILE A 23 -25.62 -37.52 -18.76
C ILE A 23 -24.82 -38.68 -18.15
N LEU A 24 -23.79 -39.14 -18.85
CA LEU A 24 -22.96 -40.29 -18.47
C LEU A 24 -21.97 -39.98 -17.33
N LYS A 25 -22.02 -38.78 -16.75
CA LYS A 25 -21.13 -38.37 -15.66
C LYS A 25 -21.76 -38.73 -14.32
N THR A 26 -20.97 -39.33 -13.44
CA THR A 26 -21.31 -39.41 -12.01
C THR A 26 -21.38 -38.00 -11.44
N LYS A 27 -22.14 -37.80 -10.34
CA LYS A 27 -22.22 -36.49 -9.67
C LYS A 27 -20.84 -35.95 -9.28
N GLU A 28 -19.99 -36.83 -8.75
CA GLU A 28 -18.61 -36.53 -8.39
C GLU A 28 -17.81 -35.96 -9.57
N LYS A 29 -17.90 -36.60 -10.75
CA LYS A 29 -17.18 -36.15 -11.94
C LYS A 29 -17.73 -34.83 -12.49
N LEU A 30 -19.02 -34.59 -12.35
CA LEU A 30 -19.63 -33.31 -12.71
C LEU A 30 -19.14 -32.18 -11.78
N GLU A 31 -19.09 -32.43 -10.46
CA GLU A 31 -18.59 -31.46 -9.49
C GLU A 31 -17.10 -31.17 -9.68
N GLU A 32 -16.30 -32.20 -9.97
CA GLU A 32 -14.87 -32.04 -10.30
C GLU A 32 -14.67 -31.18 -11.56
N ASP A 33 -15.42 -31.45 -12.64
CA ASP A 33 -15.35 -30.66 -13.86
C ASP A 33 -15.74 -29.19 -13.63
N LEU A 34 -16.81 -28.94 -12.86
CA LEU A 34 -17.24 -27.59 -12.50
C LEU A 34 -16.17 -26.85 -11.67
N ASN A 35 -15.58 -27.52 -10.69
CA ASN A 35 -14.50 -26.94 -9.90
C ASN A 35 -13.27 -26.64 -10.76
N ASN A 36 -12.90 -27.54 -11.68
CA ASN A 36 -11.78 -27.31 -12.58
C ASN A 36 -12.06 -26.15 -13.55
N SER A 37 -13.28 -26.01 -14.04
CA SER A 37 -13.69 -24.85 -14.86
C SER A 37 -13.61 -23.55 -14.07
N LEU A 38 -14.13 -23.52 -12.83
CA LEU A 38 -14.03 -22.34 -11.96
C LEU A 38 -12.58 -21.94 -11.68
N LYS A 39 -11.70 -22.92 -11.43
CA LYS A 39 -10.28 -22.66 -11.21
C LYS A 39 -9.53 -22.21 -12.47
N ALA A 40 -10.04 -22.54 -13.66
CA ALA A 40 -9.43 -22.17 -14.93
C ALA A 40 -9.75 -20.74 -15.35
N GLU A 41 -10.84 -20.15 -14.87
CA GLU A 41 -11.19 -18.76 -15.13
C GLU A 41 -10.31 -17.82 -14.27
N PRO A 42 -9.47 -16.98 -14.89
CA PRO A 42 -8.57 -16.12 -14.13
C PRO A 42 -9.34 -14.96 -13.51
N PHE A 43 -8.98 -14.63 -12.27
CA PHE A 43 -9.44 -13.39 -11.64
C PHE A 43 -8.78 -12.21 -12.34
N ILE A 44 -9.56 -11.20 -12.71
CA ILE A 44 -9.08 -10.03 -13.46
C ILE A 44 -8.85 -8.89 -12.47
N PHE A 45 -7.67 -8.29 -12.52
CA PHE A 45 -7.29 -7.14 -11.72
C PHE A 45 -6.88 -5.98 -12.63
N ASN A 46 -7.22 -4.77 -12.23
CA ASN A 46 -6.82 -3.56 -12.92
C ASN A 46 -5.63 -2.93 -12.21
N ARG A 47 -4.51 -2.75 -12.90
CA ARG A 47 -3.37 -2.01 -12.34
C ARG A 47 -3.66 -0.51 -12.36
N LYS A 48 -3.72 0.10 -11.17
CA LYS A 48 -4.04 1.53 -11.00
C LYS A 48 -2.77 2.33 -10.73
N GLN A 49 -2.23 2.96 -11.77
CA GLN A 49 -1.08 3.86 -11.63
C GLN A 49 -1.41 5.09 -10.77
N GLU A 50 -2.66 5.57 -10.81
CA GLU A 50 -3.14 6.69 -10.00
C GLU A 50 -2.93 6.46 -8.50
N ILE A 51 -3.05 5.21 -8.02
CA ILE A 51 -2.78 4.86 -6.62
C ILE A 51 -1.31 5.10 -6.28
N VAL A 52 -0.40 4.60 -7.13
CA VAL A 52 1.04 4.75 -6.95
C VAL A 52 1.44 6.23 -6.93
N ASP A 53 0.89 7.02 -7.85
CA ASP A 53 1.20 8.45 -7.98
C ASP A 53 0.68 9.24 -6.77
N ASN A 54 -0.57 8.98 -6.36
CA ASN A 54 -1.17 9.62 -5.19
C ASN A 54 -0.42 9.28 -3.91
N GLN A 55 -0.07 8.00 -3.68
CA GLN A 55 0.66 7.61 -2.47
C GLN A 55 2.10 8.14 -2.46
N SER A 56 2.76 8.17 -3.61
CA SER A 56 4.08 8.80 -3.75
C SER A 56 4.03 10.30 -3.39
N SER A 57 2.96 11.00 -3.81
CA SER A 57 2.72 12.40 -3.48
C SER A 57 2.39 12.60 -2.00
N ASN A 58 1.57 11.72 -1.41
CA ASN A 58 1.21 11.77 0.01
C ASN A 58 2.43 11.54 0.90
N LEU A 59 3.27 10.56 0.59
CA LEU A 59 4.54 10.32 1.28
C LEU A 59 5.46 11.54 1.18
N SER A 60 5.54 12.15 0.00
CA SER A 60 6.35 13.36 -0.19
C SER A 60 5.82 14.53 0.66
N SER A 61 4.50 14.69 0.73
CA SER A 61 3.83 15.71 1.55
C SER A 61 4.08 15.50 3.05
N PHE A 62 4.10 14.24 3.50
CA PHE A 62 4.46 13.89 4.88
C PHE A 62 5.86 14.41 5.25
N PHE A 63 6.86 14.15 4.40
CA PHE A 63 8.24 14.57 4.66
C PHE A 63 8.40 16.09 4.61
N LEU A 64 7.65 16.78 3.74
CA LEU A 64 7.62 18.25 3.71
C LEU A 64 7.07 18.81 5.03
N LEU A 65 5.93 18.31 5.51
CA LEU A 65 5.33 18.75 6.77
C LEU A 65 6.23 18.43 7.98
N ALA A 66 6.87 17.26 8.00
CA ALA A 66 7.83 16.90 9.04
C ALA A 66 9.03 17.86 9.05
N ASN A 67 9.55 18.23 7.88
CA ASN A 67 10.65 19.19 7.77
C ASN A 67 10.23 20.60 8.21
N ASP A 68 9.03 21.05 7.85
CA ASP A 68 8.47 22.33 8.31
C ASP A 68 8.37 22.40 9.83
N ILE A 69 7.96 21.30 10.48
CA ILE A 69 7.92 21.22 11.95
C ILE A 69 9.34 21.31 12.53
N ARG A 70 10.33 20.64 11.93
CA ARG A 70 11.73 20.73 12.38
C ARG A 70 12.29 22.15 12.27
N LEU A 71 11.96 22.85 11.20
CA LEU A 71 12.31 24.26 11.02
C LEU A 71 11.63 25.14 12.07
N ALA A 72 10.32 24.98 12.29
CA ALA A 72 9.58 25.72 13.31
C ALA A 72 10.12 25.46 14.74
N ASN A 73 10.53 24.23 15.05
CA ASN A 73 11.20 23.89 16.32
C ASN A 73 12.54 24.64 16.47
N LYS A 74 13.34 24.69 15.39
CA LYS A 74 14.60 25.45 15.37
C LYS A 74 14.36 26.95 15.56
N ASP A 75 13.35 27.50 14.91
CA ASP A 75 13.00 28.92 15.03
C ASP A 75 12.56 29.27 16.45
N LEU A 76 11.71 28.43 17.06
CA LEU A 76 11.31 28.58 18.46
C LEU A 76 12.50 28.49 19.42
N LEU A 77 13.46 27.60 19.17
CA LEU A 77 14.68 27.53 19.97
C LEU A 77 15.48 28.83 19.87
N ASN A 78 15.65 29.35 18.66
CA ASN A 78 16.38 30.60 18.42
C ASN A 78 15.69 31.79 19.09
N SER A 79 14.36 31.92 18.96
CA SER A 79 13.63 33.02 19.58
C SER A 79 13.61 32.92 21.11
N ARG A 80 13.57 31.71 21.69
CA ARG A 80 13.77 31.51 23.14
C ARG A 80 15.15 31.94 23.61
N ASN A 81 16.20 31.70 22.83
CA ASN A 81 17.55 32.18 23.15
C ASN A 81 17.60 33.71 23.11
N LEU A 82 16.97 34.36 22.12
CA LEU A 82 16.86 35.83 22.09
C LEU A 82 16.12 36.38 23.31
N VAL A 83 15.05 35.71 23.76
CA VAL A 83 14.36 36.06 25.01
C VAL A 83 15.33 36.01 26.19
N TYR A 84 16.17 34.96 26.28
CA TYR A 84 17.18 34.79 27.32
C TYR A 84 18.24 35.91 27.28
N ASP A 85 18.74 36.24 26.09
CA ASP A 85 19.81 37.21 25.88
C ASP A 85 19.37 38.64 26.15
N TYR A 86 18.14 38.99 25.76
CA TYR A 86 17.62 40.36 25.86
C TYR A 86 16.88 40.67 27.17
N ARG A 87 16.90 39.78 28.18
CA ARG A 87 16.15 39.95 29.45
C ARG A 87 16.35 41.27 30.18
N TYR A 88 17.49 41.92 29.99
CA TYR A 88 17.83 43.19 30.64
C TYR A 88 17.93 44.36 29.66
N THR A 89 17.34 44.23 28.48
CA THR A 89 17.37 45.26 27.43
C THR A 89 15.94 45.65 27.04
N ASP A 90 15.78 46.81 26.40
CA ASP A 90 14.48 47.32 25.93
C ASP A 90 13.82 46.41 24.88
N LYS A 91 14.61 45.52 24.25
CA LYS A 91 14.15 44.53 23.25
C LYS A 91 13.49 43.29 23.87
N PHE A 92 13.43 43.19 25.21
CA PHE A 92 12.88 42.01 25.87
C PHE A 92 11.43 41.69 25.47
N GLN A 93 10.57 42.71 25.41
CA GLN A 93 9.15 42.52 25.08
C GLN A 93 8.96 42.07 23.63
N GLU A 94 9.76 42.61 22.71
CA GLU A 94 9.78 42.20 21.31
C GLU A 94 10.19 40.73 21.19
N ALA A 95 11.30 40.34 21.82
CA ALA A 95 11.76 38.95 21.81
C ALA A 95 10.71 37.97 22.38
N LYS A 96 10.01 38.37 23.46
CA LYS A 96 8.93 37.57 24.05
C LYS A 96 7.74 37.41 23.10
N SER A 97 7.39 38.47 22.38
CA SER A 97 6.32 38.43 21.36
C SER A 97 6.67 37.45 20.24
N ILE A 98 7.90 37.52 19.72
CA ILE A 98 8.41 36.61 18.68
C ILE A 98 8.35 35.15 19.16
N ALA A 99 8.91 34.85 20.35
CA ALA A 99 8.89 33.49 20.87
C ALA A 99 7.47 32.95 21.11
N SER A 100 6.52 33.83 21.48
CA SER A 100 5.11 33.45 21.63
C SER A 100 4.46 33.14 20.26
N SER A 101 4.77 33.93 19.24
CA SER A 101 4.33 33.71 17.87
C SER A 101 4.88 32.40 17.29
N ASP A 102 6.18 32.15 17.44
CA ASP A 102 6.82 30.91 16.97
C ASP A 102 6.23 29.68 17.67
N SER A 103 5.96 29.80 18.98
CA SER A 103 5.33 28.73 19.75
C SER A 103 3.91 28.42 19.26
N ALA A 104 3.12 29.44 18.93
CA ALA A 104 1.77 29.26 18.41
C ALA A 104 1.80 28.62 17.00
N SER A 105 2.70 29.10 16.13
CA SER A 105 2.92 28.57 14.78
C SER A 105 3.32 27.09 14.81
N LEU A 106 4.30 26.74 15.65
CA LEU A 106 4.71 25.35 15.84
C LEU A 106 3.55 24.49 16.33
N SER A 107 2.81 24.95 17.34
CA SER A 107 1.67 24.21 17.90
C SER A 107 0.62 23.91 16.82
N GLN A 108 0.31 24.88 15.96
CA GLN A 108 -0.65 24.69 14.88
C GLN A 108 -0.16 23.63 13.89
N LYS A 109 1.09 23.71 13.44
CA LYS A 109 1.70 22.74 12.51
C LYS A 109 1.68 21.32 13.09
N VAL A 110 2.03 21.17 14.37
CA VAL A 110 2.05 19.87 15.04
C VAL A 110 0.63 19.28 15.17
N ILE A 111 -0.37 20.10 15.51
CA ILE A 111 -1.77 19.66 15.58
C ILE A 111 -2.26 19.18 14.21
N GLU A 112 -1.96 19.93 13.15
CA GLU A 112 -2.33 19.57 11.78
C GLU A 112 -1.64 18.28 11.33
N PHE A 113 -0.35 18.13 11.61
CA PHE A 113 0.42 16.93 11.28
C PHE A 113 -0.18 15.68 11.94
N TYR A 114 -0.44 15.69 13.24
CA TYR A 114 -1.03 14.51 13.90
C TYR A 114 -2.49 14.26 13.56
N LYS A 115 -3.21 15.27 13.05
CA LYS A 115 -4.54 15.07 12.48
C LYS A 115 -4.48 14.29 11.17
N LEU A 116 -3.49 14.55 10.33
CA LEU A 116 -3.28 13.85 9.06
C LEU A 116 -2.61 12.49 9.27
N TYR A 117 -1.65 12.40 10.19
CA TYR A 117 -0.78 11.24 10.39
C TYR A 117 -0.90 10.73 11.81
N SER A 118 -2.09 10.21 12.11
CA SER A 118 -2.42 9.74 13.46
C SER A 118 -1.56 8.56 13.93
N PHE A 119 -1.02 7.75 12.99
CA PHE A 119 -0.13 6.62 13.29
C PHE A 119 1.17 7.03 14.00
N ALA A 120 1.60 8.29 13.83
CA ALA A 120 2.82 8.85 14.44
C ALA A 120 2.56 9.46 15.82
N LYS A 121 1.29 9.61 16.21
CA LYS A 121 0.92 10.26 17.47
C LYS A 121 1.29 9.38 18.66
N ASP A 122 1.69 10.03 19.76
CA ASP A 122 2.00 9.40 21.06
C ASP A 122 3.17 8.39 21.04
N LYS A 123 3.95 8.36 19.95
CA LYS A 123 5.18 7.57 19.80
C LYS A 123 6.42 8.44 20.01
N GLU A 124 7.29 8.05 20.95
CA GLU A 124 8.49 8.82 21.31
C GLU A 124 9.45 9.01 20.12
N ASP A 125 9.61 7.97 19.31
CA ASP A 125 10.49 7.99 18.15
C ASP A 125 10.06 9.03 17.11
N TRP A 126 8.76 9.17 16.88
CA TRP A 126 8.19 10.20 16.02
C TRP A 126 8.36 11.61 16.60
N ASN A 127 8.24 11.76 17.93
CA ASN A 127 8.52 13.05 18.58
C ASN A 127 9.97 13.48 18.35
N LYS A 128 10.94 12.56 18.49
CA LYS A 128 12.35 12.81 18.18
C LYS A 128 12.57 13.09 16.70
N PHE A 129 11.89 12.36 15.81
CA PHE A 129 11.99 12.57 14.36
C PHE A 129 11.64 14.00 13.93
N LEU A 130 10.64 14.60 14.58
CA LEU A 130 10.17 15.96 14.32
C LEU A 130 11.04 17.07 14.95
N MET A 131 12.06 16.72 15.74
CA MET A 131 13.02 17.69 16.27
C MET A 131 14.13 17.98 15.25
N PRO A 132 14.71 19.20 15.24
CA PRO A 132 15.94 19.47 14.51
C PRO A 132 17.13 18.77 15.19
N VAL A 133 18.25 18.66 14.46
CA VAL A 133 19.50 18.02 14.95
C VAL A 133 19.97 18.64 16.26
N SER A 134 19.88 19.97 16.41
CA SER A 134 20.29 20.69 17.62
C SER A 134 19.46 20.34 18.86
N GLN A 135 18.31 19.68 18.69
CA GLN A 135 17.40 19.27 19.76
C GLN A 135 17.28 17.73 19.84
N GLY A 136 18.27 17.00 19.32
CA GLY A 136 18.31 15.54 19.39
C GLY A 136 17.54 14.81 18.29
N GLY A 137 17.12 15.52 17.24
CA GLY A 137 16.48 14.90 16.09
C GLY A 137 17.45 14.18 15.14
N PRO A 138 16.90 13.50 14.12
CA PRO A 138 17.66 12.77 13.10
C PRO A 138 18.85 13.53 12.53
N GLN A 139 20.03 12.91 12.62
CA GLN A 139 21.28 13.40 12.00
C GLN A 139 21.41 13.03 10.51
N TYR A 140 20.61 12.06 10.05
CA TYR A 140 20.55 11.64 8.66
C TYR A 140 19.67 12.57 7.81
N SER A 141 19.86 12.50 6.50
CA SER A 141 19.07 13.26 5.53
C SER A 141 17.63 12.72 5.44
N LEU A 142 16.64 13.57 5.74
CA LEU A 142 15.23 13.24 5.53
C LEU A 142 14.91 12.96 4.06
N LYS A 143 15.61 13.62 3.13
CA LYS A 143 15.42 13.42 1.70
C LYS A 143 15.90 12.04 1.23
N GLU A 144 17.04 11.59 1.75
CA GLU A 144 17.52 10.23 1.44
C GLU A 144 16.62 9.19 2.09
N PHE A 145 16.21 9.42 3.34
CA PHE A 145 15.25 8.53 4.00
C PHE A 145 13.92 8.42 3.22
N GLN A 146 13.35 9.54 2.79
CA GLN A 146 12.16 9.56 1.92
C GLN A 146 12.38 8.75 0.65
N LYS A 147 13.53 8.92 -0.01
CA LYS A 147 13.86 8.22 -1.26
C LYS A 147 13.95 6.71 -1.03
N ASP A 148 14.57 6.28 0.07
CA ASP A 148 14.69 4.87 0.42
C ASP A 148 13.29 4.25 0.63
N ILE A 149 12.43 4.89 1.43
CA ILE A 149 11.06 4.42 1.66
C ILE A 149 10.26 4.37 0.36
N LEU A 150 10.33 5.43 -0.45
CA LEU A 150 9.62 5.48 -1.73
C LEU A 150 10.09 4.38 -2.69
N GLN A 151 11.39 4.08 -2.71
CA GLN A 151 11.94 3.03 -3.55
C GLN A 151 11.43 1.65 -3.12
N ILE A 152 11.37 1.37 -1.82
CA ILE A 152 10.83 0.12 -1.29
C ILE A 152 9.37 -0.05 -1.74
N CYS A 153 8.53 0.98 -1.55
CA CYS A 153 7.13 0.92 -2.00
C CYS A 153 7.01 0.72 -3.51
N ARG A 154 7.84 1.41 -4.31
CA ARG A 154 7.87 1.26 -5.77
C ARG A 154 8.27 -0.15 -6.21
N ASN A 155 9.22 -0.78 -5.53
CA ASN A 155 9.60 -2.16 -5.82
C ASN A 155 8.40 -3.10 -5.64
N ARG A 156 7.61 -2.93 -4.57
CA ARG A 156 6.40 -3.73 -4.32
C ARG A 156 5.27 -3.43 -5.30
N TRP A 157 4.99 -2.15 -5.59
CA TRP A 157 3.99 -1.78 -6.60
C TRP A 157 4.34 -2.27 -8.01
N ALA A 158 5.63 -2.37 -8.34
CA ALA A 158 6.08 -2.88 -9.63
C ALA A 158 5.78 -4.39 -9.79
N ILE A 159 5.97 -5.17 -8.73
CA ILE A 159 5.49 -6.57 -8.64
C ILE A 159 3.97 -6.57 -8.79
N GLY A 160 3.29 -5.80 -7.95
CA GLY A 160 1.85 -5.65 -7.93
C GLY A 160 1.27 -6.22 -6.64
N ILE A 161 0.49 -5.39 -5.96
CA ILE A 161 -0.10 -5.70 -4.65
C ILE A 161 -1.60 -5.87 -4.83
N LEU A 162 -2.11 -7.06 -4.52
CA LEU A 162 -3.53 -7.42 -4.61
C LEU A 162 -4.35 -6.74 -3.51
N ASP A 163 -5.55 -6.29 -3.86
CA ASP A 163 -6.51 -5.70 -2.92
C ASP A 163 -7.34 -6.73 -2.15
N ILE A 164 -7.31 -7.98 -2.60
CA ILE A 164 -7.88 -9.14 -1.92
C ILE A 164 -6.78 -10.09 -1.46
N ASN A 165 -7.05 -10.86 -0.41
CA ASN A 165 -6.10 -11.86 0.07
C ASN A 165 -6.01 -13.05 -0.90
N GLU A 166 -4.81 -13.56 -1.12
CA GLU A 166 -4.55 -14.71 -1.99
C GLU A 166 -5.39 -15.94 -1.61
N SER A 167 -5.64 -16.17 -0.31
CA SER A 167 -6.45 -17.31 0.16
C SER A 167 -7.91 -17.33 -0.32
N ILE A 168 -8.42 -16.20 -0.81
CA ILE A 168 -9.78 -16.08 -1.37
C ILE A 168 -9.79 -16.44 -2.87
N ILE A 169 -8.63 -16.41 -3.52
CA ILE A 169 -8.49 -16.61 -4.96
C ILE A 169 -8.59 -18.11 -5.25
N VAL A 170 -9.69 -18.49 -5.88
CA VAL A 170 -9.92 -19.88 -6.29
C VAL A 170 -9.25 -20.20 -7.63
N SER A 171 -8.97 -19.20 -8.45
CA SER A 171 -8.37 -19.39 -9.78
C SER A 171 -6.91 -19.84 -9.68
N ASN A 172 -6.47 -20.63 -10.64
CA ASN A 172 -5.06 -21.04 -10.75
C ASN A 172 -4.16 -19.93 -11.32
N GLN A 173 -4.77 -18.94 -11.99
CA GLN A 173 -4.10 -17.83 -12.65
C GLN A 173 -4.84 -16.53 -12.37
N LEU A 174 -4.10 -15.44 -12.49
CA LEU A 174 -4.55 -14.06 -12.35
C LEU A 174 -4.34 -13.35 -13.68
N ALA A 175 -5.26 -12.51 -14.09
CA ALA A 175 -5.12 -11.65 -15.25
C ALA A 175 -4.97 -10.20 -14.76
N VAL A 176 -3.88 -9.53 -15.11
CA VAL A 176 -3.70 -8.11 -14.77
C VAL A 176 -3.85 -7.28 -16.03
N ASP A 177 -4.87 -6.44 -16.05
CA ASP A 177 -5.07 -5.41 -17.05
C ASP A 177 -4.15 -4.21 -16.75
N ASN A 178 -3.25 -3.94 -17.70
CA ASN A 178 -2.34 -2.79 -17.69
C ASN A 178 -2.80 -1.65 -18.61
N GLY A 179 -4.01 -1.73 -19.18
CA GLY A 179 -4.60 -0.76 -20.12
C GLY A 179 -4.57 -1.20 -21.59
N ASP A 180 -3.97 -2.35 -21.90
CA ASP A 180 -3.90 -2.93 -23.24
C ASP A 180 -4.41 -4.38 -23.23
N ILE A 181 -3.50 -5.36 -23.27
CA ILE A 181 -3.79 -6.79 -23.25
C ILE A 181 -3.52 -7.29 -21.84
N PRO A 182 -4.49 -7.94 -21.16
CA PRO A 182 -4.27 -8.52 -19.86
C PRO A 182 -3.14 -9.55 -19.88
N THR A 183 -2.20 -9.40 -18.95
CA THR A 183 -1.10 -10.34 -18.76
C THR A 183 -1.51 -11.38 -17.73
N LEU A 184 -1.23 -12.66 -18.00
CA LEU A 184 -1.50 -13.75 -17.05
C LEU A 184 -0.32 -13.92 -16.10
N TYR A 185 -0.63 -14.06 -14.82
CA TYR A 185 0.29 -14.31 -13.72
C TYR A 185 -0.14 -15.58 -12.97
N SER A 186 0.82 -16.32 -12.44
CA SER A 186 0.57 -17.27 -11.37
C SER A 186 0.38 -16.54 -10.04
N LEU A 187 -0.26 -17.18 -9.06
CA LEU A 187 -0.53 -16.57 -7.76
C LEU A 187 0.77 -16.18 -7.04
N SER A 188 1.85 -16.97 -7.19
CA SER A 188 3.16 -16.71 -6.57
C SER A 188 3.98 -15.58 -7.19
N GLU A 189 3.51 -14.97 -8.29
CA GLU A 189 4.23 -13.88 -8.98
C GLU A 189 3.77 -12.48 -8.54
N LEU A 190 2.68 -12.40 -7.78
CA LEU A 190 2.13 -11.18 -7.22
C LEU A 190 2.10 -11.30 -5.69
N ASP A 191 2.12 -10.16 -5.00
CA ASP A 191 2.08 -10.15 -3.54
C ASP A 191 0.66 -9.78 -3.08
N ASP A 192 0.16 -10.42 -2.03
CA ASP A 192 -0.89 -9.79 -1.22
C ASP A 192 -0.31 -8.65 -0.35
N LEU A 193 -1.18 -7.87 0.30
CA LEU A 193 -0.73 -6.73 1.11
C LEU A 193 0.20 -7.14 2.27
N ASN A 194 -0.06 -8.28 2.91
CA ASN A 194 0.74 -8.76 4.04
C ASN A 194 2.12 -9.27 3.58
N GLU A 195 2.16 -9.95 2.44
CA GLU A 195 3.40 -10.39 1.80
C GLU A 195 4.24 -9.19 1.37
N ALA A 196 3.61 -8.20 0.73
CA ALA A 196 4.26 -6.96 0.35
C ALA A 196 4.87 -6.24 1.56
N TRP A 197 4.14 -6.14 2.68
CA TRP A 197 4.67 -5.59 3.94
C TRP A 197 5.81 -6.44 4.51
N THR A 198 5.71 -7.76 4.44
CA THR A 198 6.74 -8.67 4.95
C THR A 198 8.04 -8.52 4.19
N GLU A 199 7.97 -8.48 2.87
CA GLU A 199 9.15 -8.29 2.02
C GLU A 199 9.71 -6.88 2.14
N ALA A 200 8.86 -5.86 2.24
CA ALA A 200 9.32 -4.50 2.50
C ALA A 200 10.04 -4.37 3.86
N ARG A 201 9.60 -5.12 4.90
CA ARG A 201 10.28 -5.17 6.20
C ARG A 201 11.66 -5.81 6.12
N LYS A 202 11.82 -6.85 5.29
CA LYS A 202 13.13 -7.46 5.00
C LYS A 202 14.04 -6.46 4.30
N GLU A 203 13.52 -5.78 3.29
CA GLU A 203 14.26 -4.81 2.50
C GLU A 203 14.76 -3.63 3.34
N ILE A 204 13.90 -3.00 4.15
CA ILE A 204 14.32 -1.88 4.99
C ILE A 204 15.36 -2.29 6.04
N THR A 205 15.23 -3.49 6.62
CA THR A 205 16.23 -4.03 7.56
C THR A 205 17.56 -4.30 6.86
N SER A 206 17.55 -4.66 5.58
CA SER A 206 18.78 -4.84 4.80
C SER A 206 19.44 -3.53 4.38
N ILE A 207 18.67 -2.45 4.23
CA ILE A 207 19.24 -1.11 3.95
C ILE A 207 19.86 -0.54 5.23
N TYR A 208 19.16 -0.66 6.36
CA TYR A 208 19.61 -0.21 7.67
C TYR A 208 20.01 -1.41 8.52
N ASN A 209 21.20 -1.95 8.25
CA ASN A 209 21.70 -3.19 8.86
C ASN A 209 22.00 -3.11 10.36
N ASP A 210 22.10 -1.91 10.93
CA ASP A 210 22.29 -1.74 12.37
C ASP A 210 20.97 -1.96 13.09
N GLU A 211 20.95 -2.91 14.03
CA GLU A 211 19.74 -3.27 14.76
C GLU A 211 19.15 -2.10 15.55
N GLY A 212 20.02 -1.19 16.05
CA GLY A 212 19.62 -0.01 16.79
C GLY A 212 19.17 1.17 15.92
N ASP A 213 19.16 1.01 14.59
CA ASP A 213 18.78 2.10 13.69
C ASP A 213 17.25 2.32 13.69
N ILE A 214 16.85 3.44 14.30
CA ILE A 214 15.45 3.88 14.39
C ILE A 214 14.77 4.02 13.02
N ARG A 215 15.52 4.17 11.92
CA ARG A 215 14.97 4.22 10.56
C ARG A 215 14.28 2.92 10.16
N ARG A 216 14.63 1.78 10.77
CA ARG A 216 13.95 0.50 10.54
C ARG A 216 12.49 0.56 10.97
N GLU A 217 12.24 0.99 12.20
CA GLU A 217 10.89 1.06 12.78
C GLU A 217 10.09 2.23 12.20
N LEU A 218 10.68 3.44 12.14
CA LEU A 218 10.03 4.60 11.54
C LEU A 218 9.70 4.37 10.07
N GLY A 219 10.60 3.72 9.33
CA GLY A 219 10.40 3.47 7.92
C GLY A 219 9.37 2.37 7.68
N TYR A 220 9.31 1.36 8.53
CA TYR A 220 8.26 0.35 8.47
C TYR A 220 6.87 0.93 8.77
N ASP A 221 6.75 1.81 9.77
CA ASP A 221 5.54 2.58 10.04
C ASP A 221 5.07 3.34 8.79
N LEU A 222 5.99 4.01 8.08
CA LEU A 222 5.68 4.71 6.83
C LEU A 222 5.26 3.76 5.70
N ILE A 223 5.96 2.64 5.55
CA ILE A 223 5.63 1.64 4.54
C ILE A 223 4.21 1.13 4.77
N VAL A 224 3.85 0.77 6.01
CA VAL A 224 2.50 0.27 6.33
C VAL A 224 1.43 1.32 6.03
N GLU A 225 1.68 2.59 6.34
CA GLU A 225 0.71 3.67 6.11
C GLU A 225 0.52 3.98 4.62
N PHE A 226 1.60 4.07 3.85
CA PHE A 226 1.55 4.58 2.46
C PHE A 226 1.50 3.48 1.39
N MET A 227 1.93 2.27 1.70
CA MET A 227 1.91 1.15 0.76
C MET A 227 0.55 0.46 0.82
N ILE A 228 -0.31 0.80 -0.14
CA ILE A 228 -1.62 0.18 -0.33
C ILE A 228 -1.67 -0.60 -1.66
N PRO A 229 -2.64 -1.51 -1.83
CA PRO A 229 -2.82 -2.28 -3.05
C PRO A 229 -2.95 -1.42 -4.30
N ASN A 230 -2.29 -1.83 -5.38
CA ASN A 230 -2.37 -1.17 -6.69
C ASN A 230 -2.98 -2.04 -7.80
N LEU A 231 -3.34 -3.29 -7.47
CA LEU A 231 -4.10 -4.19 -8.31
C LEU A 231 -5.51 -4.33 -7.70
N ILE A 232 -6.52 -3.86 -8.42
CA ILE A 232 -7.91 -3.80 -7.95
C ILE A 232 -8.77 -4.79 -8.72
N TYR A 233 -9.41 -5.73 -8.01
CA TYR A 233 -10.32 -6.72 -8.59
C TYR A 233 -11.59 -6.09 -9.19
#